data_AF-A0A4R4S883-F1
#
_entry.id   AF-A0A4R4S883-F1
#
_cell.length_a   1.000
_cell.length_b   1.000
_cell.length_c   1.000
_cell.angle_alpha   90.00
_cell.angle_beta   90.00
_cell.angle_gamma   90.00
#
_symmetry.space_group_name_H-M   'P 1'
#
loop_
_entity.id
_entity.type
_entity.pdbx_description
1 polymer ?
#
loop_
_entity_poly.entity_id
_entity_poly.type
_entity_poly.pdbx_seq_one_letter_code
_entity_poly.pdbx_strand_id
1 'polypeptide(L)'
;PALLGALAEADVDDDPWPALVPWLRAHTGAELAERAELLGVAAGPVEPRRASVPEPLAPRPLEGALVVDFSALWAGPLCAHLLGSAGARVVKVETPARPDGARRGDPGFYDLLHAGHRSVVLDPADRDGRRAMRALVDAADIVVEASRPRALARFGLDAEEAVAAGTTWVSITAYGRARDRIGFGDDVSAAAGLVCREPDLAPLFCGDAIADPLTGLTAAALAATAPPGGGGVLWDVAMADVVAATLPAGEPAASPEAVRHGDAWVLEGEDAALPVAAPERREPRGKAPEMGRDTADVLAGLGITVP
;
A
#
# COMPACT_ATOMS: atom_id res chain seq x y z
N PRO A 1 7.80 15.44 15.55
CA PRO A 1 8.91 16.31 16.01
C PRO A 1 10.06 15.55 16.65
N ALA A 2 9.86 14.83 17.76
CA ALA A 2 10.95 14.15 18.50
C ALA A 2 11.81 13.18 17.66
N LEU A 3 11.19 12.36 16.80
CA LEU A 3 11.95 11.44 15.92
C LEU A 3 12.78 12.19 14.85
N LEU A 4 12.31 13.35 14.41
CA LEU A 4 13.04 14.20 13.47
C LEU A 4 14.22 14.91 14.15
N GLY A 5 14.05 15.31 15.42
CA GLY A 5 15.16 15.80 16.24
C GLY A 5 16.22 14.73 16.48
N ALA A 6 15.80 13.50 16.81
CA ALA A 6 16.70 12.36 16.94
C ALA A 6 17.48 12.07 15.65
N LEU A 7 16.85 12.21 14.48
CA LEU A 7 17.50 12.06 13.18
C LEU A 7 18.62 13.10 12.98
N ALA A 8 18.36 14.34 13.35
CA ALA A 8 19.30 15.46 13.27
C ALA A 8 20.28 15.56 14.46
N GLU A 9 20.17 14.66 15.45
CA GLU A 9 20.89 14.74 16.73
C GLU A 9 20.71 16.10 17.44
N ALA A 10 19.50 16.64 17.40
CA ALA A 10 19.17 17.95 17.94
C ALA A 10 17.86 17.90 18.73
N ASP A 11 17.79 18.71 19.78
CA ASP A 11 16.52 19.06 20.39
C ASP A 11 15.75 19.96 19.41
N VAL A 12 14.53 19.54 19.06
CA VAL A 12 13.65 20.29 18.16
C VAL A 12 12.32 20.54 18.86
N ASP A 13 11.82 21.77 18.71
CA ASP A 13 10.48 22.15 19.12
C ASP A 13 9.45 21.70 18.04
N ASP A 14 8.35 22.44 17.87
CA ASP A 14 7.32 22.13 16.89
C ASP A 14 7.79 22.27 15.43
N ASP A 15 8.78 23.12 15.17
CA ASP A 15 9.42 23.27 13.85
C ASP A 15 10.78 22.54 13.82
N PRO A 16 10.87 21.38 13.16
CA PRO A 16 12.12 20.61 13.09
C PRO A 16 13.07 21.10 11.98
N TRP A 17 12.60 21.94 11.04
CA TRP A 17 13.34 22.29 9.83
C TRP A 17 14.65 23.07 10.08
N PRO A 18 14.72 24.01 11.05
CA PRO A 18 15.96 24.71 11.36
C PRO A 18 17.11 23.79 11.77
N ALA A 19 16.81 22.64 12.38
CA ALA A 19 17.81 21.63 12.74
C ALA A 19 18.05 20.61 11.61
N LEU A 20 16.98 20.18 10.92
CA LEU A 20 17.08 19.20 9.84
C LEU A 20 17.83 19.73 8.62
N VAL A 21 17.59 20.97 8.20
CA VAL A 21 18.17 21.50 6.94
C VAL A 21 19.70 21.54 6.99
N PRO A 22 20.36 22.06 8.04
CA PRO A 22 21.81 21.98 8.15
C PRO A 22 22.32 20.53 8.18
N TRP A 23 21.62 19.64 8.90
CA TRP A 23 21.99 18.23 8.98
C TRP A 23 21.94 17.57 7.60
N LEU A 24 20.85 17.73 6.85
CA LEU A 24 20.68 17.19 5.50
C LEU A 24 21.71 17.73 4.50
N ARG A 25 22.23 18.95 4.69
CA ARG A 25 23.30 19.52 3.86
C ARG A 25 24.67 18.93 4.16
N ALA A 26 24.88 18.42 5.36
CA ALA A 26 26.16 17.90 5.83
C ALA A 26 26.28 16.37 5.72
N HIS A 27 25.18 15.66 5.47
CA HIS A 27 25.13 14.19 5.44
C HIS A 27 24.64 13.69 4.08
N THR A 28 25.00 12.45 3.78
CA THR A 28 24.64 11.75 2.55
C THR A 28 23.21 11.21 2.60
N GLY A 29 22.65 10.91 1.42
CA GLY A 29 21.37 10.21 1.30
C GLY A 29 21.35 8.84 1.97
N ALA A 30 22.49 8.13 1.94
CA ALA A 30 22.64 6.84 2.60
C ALA A 30 22.53 6.96 4.12
N GLU A 31 23.16 7.97 4.73
CA GLU A 31 23.04 8.23 6.17
C GLU A 31 21.61 8.61 6.58
N LEU A 32 20.92 9.40 5.75
CA LEU A 32 19.49 9.69 5.94
C LEU A 32 18.66 8.41 5.94
N ALA A 33 18.85 7.54 4.94
CA ALA A 33 18.10 6.30 4.80
C ALA A 33 18.34 5.35 6.00
N GLU A 34 19.59 5.18 6.42
CA GLU A 34 19.96 4.34 7.57
C GLU A 34 19.30 4.83 8.87
N ARG A 35 19.38 6.14 9.15
CA ARG A 35 18.77 6.72 10.35
C ARG A 35 17.25 6.67 10.32
N ALA A 36 16.65 6.96 9.16
CA ALA A 36 15.21 6.87 8.99
C ALA A 36 14.70 5.45 9.24
N GLU A 37 15.42 4.42 8.76
CA GLU A 37 15.08 3.03 9.04
C GLU A 37 15.22 2.70 10.54
N LEU A 38 16.33 3.08 11.18
CA LEU A 38 16.58 2.86 12.61
C LEU A 38 15.51 3.49 13.51
N LEU A 39 15.11 4.72 13.19
CA LEU A 39 14.16 5.50 13.98
C LEU A 39 12.70 5.21 13.62
N GLY A 40 12.46 4.46 12.53
CA GLY A 40 11.11 4.26 12.00
C GLY A 40 10.47 5.56 11.54
N VAL A 41 11.22 6.39 10.81
CA VAL A 41 10.77 7.61 10.15
C VAL A 41 10.56 7.30 8.66
N ALA A 42 9.42 7.72 8.11
CA ALA A 42 9.17 7.66 6.67
C ALA A 42 9.93 8.80 5.99
N ALA A 43 11.16 8.52 5.56
CA ALA A 43 12.03 9.46 4.88
C ALA A 43 13.07 8.69 4.04
N GLY A 44 13.61 9.36 3.02
CA GLY A 44 14.61 8.78 2.14
C GLY A 44 15.27 9.81 1.23
N PRO A 45 16.44 9.49 0.67
CA PRO A 45 16.98 10.27 -0.42
C PRO A 45 16.11 10.10 -1.67
N VAL A 46 16.01 11.17 -2.46
CA VAL A 46 15.38 11.16 -3.77
C VAL A 46 16.39 10.61 -4.77
N GLU A 47 16.33 9.31 -5.01
CA GLU A 47 17.30 8.60 -5.85
C GLU A 47 16.56 7.78 -6.91
N PRO A 48 16.62 8.18 -8.20
CA PRO A 48 16.10 7.37 -9.27
C PRO A 48 16.77 6.01 -9.26
N ARG A 49 15.97 4.96 -9.10
CA ARG A 49 16.44 3.58 -9.10
C ARG A 49 15.78 2.83 -10.23
N ARG A 50 16.46 1.81 -10.75
CA ARG A 50 15.85 0.83 -11.65
C ARG A 50 15.43 -0.37 -10.83
N ALA A 51 14.18 -0.76 -11.00
CA ALA A 51 13.63 -1.96 -10.42
C ALA A 51 12.80 -2.70 -11.46
N SER A 52 12.69 -4.01 -11.29
CA SER A 52 11.71 -4.84 -11.98
C SER A 52 10.63 -5.23 -10.99
N VAL A 53 9.38 -5.14 -11.41
CA VAL A 53 8.28 -5.76 -10.67
C VAL A 53 8.21 -7.26 -11.02
N PRO A 54 7.71 -8.12 -10.12
CA PRO A 54 7.45 -9.50 -10.47
C PRO A 54 6.48 -9.61 -11.65
N GLU A 55 6.68 -10.61 -12.50
CA GLU A 55 5.77 -10.89 -13.61
C GLU A 55 4.61 -11.79 -13.13
N PRO A 56 3.36 -11.53 -13.56
CA PRO A 56 2.23 -12.40 -13.25
C PRO A 56 2.43 -13.84 -13.77
N LEU A 57 1.91 -14.82 -13.03
CA LEU A 57 1.92 -16.24 -13.42
C LEU A 57 0.69 -16.58 -14.29
N ALA A 58 0.21 -17.83 -14.22
CA ALA A 58 -1.02 -18.23 -14.89
C ALA A 58 -2.24 -17.61 -14.17
N PRO A 59 -3.22 -17.03 -14.89
CA PRO A 59 -4.45 -16.53 -14.29
C PRO A 59 -5.19 -17.61 -13.48
N ARG A 60 -5.76 -17.23 -12.33
CA ARG A 60 -6.64 -18.08 -11.51
C ARG A 60 -8.07 -17.54 -11.49
N PRO A 61 -9.11 -18.40 -11.36
CA PRO A 61 -10.46 -17.94 -11.05
C PRO A 61 -10.51 -17.19 -9.73
N LEU A 62 -11.26 -16.08 -9.69
CA LEU A 62 -11.48 -15.29 -8.47
C LEU A 62 -12.90 -15.39 -7.93
N GLU A 63 -13.85 -15.87 -8.74
CA GLU A 63 -15.25 -16.06 -8.33
C GLU A 63 -15.32 -16.97 -7.08
N GLY A 64 -15.79 -16.41 -5.97
CA GLY A 64 -15.94 -17.12 -4.71
C GLY A 64 -14.65 -17.32 -3.90
N ALA A 65 -13.48 -16.95 -4.42
CA ALA A 65 -12.20 -17.08 -3.71
C ALA A 65 -12.20 -16.26 -2.41
N LEU A 66 -11.69 -16.82 -1.31
CA LEU A 66 -11.59 -16.12 -0.04
C LEU A 66 -10.30 -15.29 0.03
N VAL A 67 -10.48 -13.97 0.14
CA VAL A 67 -9.39 -13.01 0.37
C VAL A 67 -9.45 -12.56 1.83
N VAL A 68 -8.38 -12.78 2.59
CA VAL A 68 -8.22 -12.25 3.95
C VAL A 68 -7.27 -11.06 3.90
N ASP A 69 -7.80 -9.87 4.20
CA ASP A 69 -7.07 -8.61 4.10
C ASP A 69 -6.71 -8.06 5.49
N PHE A 70 -5.42 -8.14 5.85
CA PHE A 70 -4.83 -7.53 7.04
C PHE A 70 -4.23 -6.14 6.77
N SER A 71 -4.24 -5.68 5.53
CA SER A 71 -3.66 -4.39 5.15
C SER A 71 -4.51 -3.21 5.65
N ALA A 72 -3.98 -2.00 5.52
CA ALA A 72 -4.65 -0.77 5.92
C ALA A 72 -4.27 0.35 4.95
N LEU A 73 -4.93 1.50 5.07
CA LEU A 73 -4.72 2.68 4.25
C LEU A 73 -5.17 2.46 2.80
N TRP A 74 -4.25 2.39 1.84
CA TRP A 74 -4.61 2.48 0.42
C TRP A 74 -4.10 1.31 -0.43
N ALA A 75 -2.79 1.06 -0.55
CA ALA A 75 -2.28 0.05 -1.50
C ALA A 75 -2.91 -1.34 -1.33
N GLY A 76 -2.90 -1.87 -0.11
CA GLY A 76 -3.47 -3.17 0.21
C GLY A 76 -4.99 -3.23 0.09
N PRO A 77 -5.74 -2.27 0.68
CA PRO A 77 -7.19 -2.22 0.49
C PRO A 77 -7.62 -2.08 -0.97
N LEU A 78 -6.86 -1.35 -1.80
CA LEU A 78 -7.13 -1.26 -3.23
C LEU A 78 -6.92 -2.62 -3.92
N CYS A 79 -5.86 -3.35 -3.55
CA CYS A 79 -5.63 -4.71 -4.04
C CYS A 79 -6.84 -5.61 -3.71
N ALA A 80 -7.25 -5.62 -2.43
CA ALA A 80 -8.39 -6.40 -1.98
C ALA A 80 -9.70 -5.99 -2.67
N HIS A 81 -9.96 -4.69 -2.82
CA HIS A 81 -11.13 -4.15 -3.54
C HIS A 81 -11.22 -4.61 -4.99
N LEU A 82 -10.08 -4.62 -5.70
CA LEU A 82 -10.04 -5.07 -7.09
C LEU A 82 -10.31 -6.57 -7.21
N LEU A 83 -9.77 -7.37 -6.27
CA LEU A 83 -10.08 -8.80 -6.20
C LEU A 83 -11.57 -9.05 -5.88
N GLY A 84 -12.14 -8.29 -4.94
CA GLY A 84 -13.57 -8.35 -4.63
C GLY A 84 -14.45 -7.93 -5.80
N SER A 85 -14.06 -6.88 -6.51
CA SER A 85 -14.72 -6.44 -7.75
C SER A 85 -14.66 -7.49 -8.86
N ALA A 86 -13.69 -8.40 -8.82
CA ALA A 86 -13.54 -9.54 -9.73
C ALA A 86 -14.23 -10.83 -9.23
N GLY A 87 -15.03 -10.76 -8.15
CA GLY A 87 -15.86 -11.86 -7.66
C GLY A 87 -15.35 -12.56 -6.40
N ALA A 88 -14.21 -12.12 -5.84
CA ALA A 88 -13.69 -12.68 -4.60
C ALA A 88 -14.52 -12.26 -3.36
N ARG A 89 -14.56 -13.13 -2.36
CA ARG A 89 -15.12 -12.85 -1.04
C ARG A 89 -14.04 -12.23 -0.17
N VAL A 90 -14.11 -10.92 0.06
CA VAL A 90 -13.11 -10.20 0.85
C VAL A 90 -13.53 -10.11 2.32
N VAL A 91 -12.62 -10.51 3.21
CA VAL A 91 -12.72 -10.37 4.66
C VAL A 91 -11.63 -9.42 5.13
N LYS A 92 -12.01 -8.18 5.44
CA LYS A 92 -11.13 -7.21 6.08
C LYS A 92 -10.97 -7.57 7.55
N VAL A 93 -9.74 -7.86 7.97
CA VAL A 93 -9.40 -8.16 9.37
C VAL A 93 -8.70 -6.97 10.00
N GLU A 94 -9.19 -6.56 11.17
CA GLU A 94 -8.61 -5.50 11.99
C GLU A 94 -8.40 -5.99 13.42
N THR A 95 -7.61 -5.23 14.19
CA THR A 95 -7.43 -5.46 15.63
C THR A 95 -8.01 -4.29 16.41
N PRO A 96 -8.53 -4.49 17.64
CA PRO A 96 -9.06 -3.38 18.45
C PRO A 96 -8.03 -2.27 18.66
N ALA A 97 -6.75 -2.64 18.84
CA ALA A 97 -5.66 -1.71 19.10
C ALA A 97 -5.15 -0.96 17.85
N ARG A 98 -5.45 -1.48 16.65
CA ARG A 98 -4.95 -0.93 15.38
C ARG A 98 -6.01 -1.09 14.28
N PRO A 99 -7.10 -0.30 14.33
CA PRO A 99 -8.03 -0.20 13.21
C PRO A 99 -7.33 0.40 11.98
N ASP A 100 -7.92 0.18 10.81
CA ASP A 100 -7.48 0.83 9.58
C ASP A 100 -7.50 2.35 9.76
N GLY A 101 -6.36 3.00 9.48
CA GLY A 101 -6.21 4.44 9.58
C GLY A 101 -7.13 5.21 8.64
N ALA A 102 -7.50 4.62 7.50
CA ALA A 102 -8.40 5.23 6.52
C ALA A 102 -9.81 5.48 7.11
N ARG A 103 -10.23 4.75 8.15
CA ARG A 103 -11.51 5.02 8.86
C ARG A 103 -11.58 6.41 9.49
N ARG A 104 -10.43 7.03 9.78
CA ARG A 104 -10.34 8.39 10.34
C ARG A 104 -10.19 9.47 9.26
N GLY A 105 -10.02 9.07 8.01
CA GLY A 105 -9.91 9.97 6.86
C GLY A 105 -11.28 10.27 6.23
N ASP A 106 -11.28 10.50 4.92
CA ASP A 106 -12.52 10.71 4.17
C ASP A 106 -13.40 9.44 4.17
N PRO A 107 -14.66 9.50 4.69
CA PRO A 107 -15.53 8.34 4.70
C PRO A 107 -15.86 7.81 3.30
N GLY A 108 -15.93 8.68 2.29
CA GLY A 108 -16.19 8.29 0.91
C GLY A 108 -15.04 7.46 0.32
N PHE A 109 -13.80 7.82 0.65
CA PHE A 109 -12.62 7.03 0.30
C PHE A 109 -12.60 5.67 1.00
N TYR A 110 -12.96 5.61 2.29
CA TYR A 110 -13.08 4.34 2.99
C TYR A 110 -14.16 3.44 2.36
N ASP A 111 -15.32 4.02 2.01
CA ASP A 111 -16.40 3.33 1.31
C ASP A 111 -15.96 2.85 -0.09
N LEU A 112 -15.15 3.63 -0.81
CA LEU A 112 -14.63 3.24 -2.13
C LEU A 112 -13.78 1.97 -2.09
N LEU A 113 -13.02 1.78 -1.01
CA LEU A 113 -12.11 0.66 -0.83
C LEU A 113 -12.76 -0.56 -0.19
N HIS A 114 -13.76 -0.37 0.67
CA HIS A 114 -14.27 -1.45 1.54
C HIS A 114 -15.75 -1.79 1.36
N ALA A 115 -16.48 -1.06 0.51
CA ALA A 115 -17.86 -1.42 0.20
C ALA A 115 -17.96 -2.81 -0.44
N GLY A 116 -18.77 -3.69 0.16
CA GLY A 116 -18.95 -5.08 -0.27
C GLY A 116 -18.03 -6.09 0.44
N HIS A 117 -17.04 -5.63 1.21
CA HIS A 117 -16.23 -6.50 2.06
C HIS A 117 -17.00 -6.90 3.33
N ARG A 118 -16.61 -8.01 3.96
CA ARG A 118 -17.00 -8.33 5.35
C ARG A 118 -15.93 -7.76 6.31
N SER A 119 -16.33 -7.21 7.44
CA SER A 119 -15.39 -6.69 8.47
C SER A 119 -15.35 -7.59 9.71
N VAL A 120 -14.16 -8.07 10.01
CA VAL A 120 -13.84 -8.93 11.15
C VAL A 120 -12.87 -8.21 12.07
N VAL A 121 -13.11 -8.29 13.38
CA VAL A 121 -12.17 -7.82 14.40
C VAL A 121 -11.73 -8.98 15.25
N LEU A 122 -10.42 -9.15 15.37
CA LEU A 122 -9.81 -10.17 16.23
C LEU A 122 -8.70 -9.53 17.04
N ASP A 123 -8.63 -9.87 18.34
CA ASP A 123 -7.60 -9.35 19.23
C ASP A 123 -6.44 -10.35 19.34
N PRO A 124 -5.23 -10.03 18.85
CA PRO A 124 -4.07 -10.88 19.02
C PRO A 124 -3.50 -10.86 20.46
N ALA A 125 -4.05 -10.05 21.38
CA ALA A 125 -3.76 -10.18 22.80
C ALA A 125 -4.47 -11.39 23.42
N ASP A 126 -5.56 -11.85 22.81
CA ASP A 126 -6.31 -13.04 23.21
C ASP A 126 -5.77 -14.29 22.50
N ARG A 127 -5.67 -15.40 23.23
CA ARG A 127 -5.30 -16.71 22.67
C ARG A 127 -6.32 -17.17 21.64
N ASP A 128 -7.59 -16.91 21.91
CA ASP A 128 -8.69 -17.33 21.05
C ASP A 128 -8.77 -16.45 19.80
N GLY A 129 -8.50 -15.15 19.95
CA GLY A 129 -8.29 -14.24 18.81
C GLY A 129 -7.14 -14.66 17.90
N ARG A 130 -5.98 -15.06 18.44
CA ARG A 130 -4.87 -15.60 17.64
C ARG A 130 -5.25 -16.90 16.91
N ARG A 131 -5.93 -17.81 17.60
CA ARG A 131 -6.40 -19.07 16.99
C ARG A 131 -7.37 -18.80 15.84
N ALA A 132 -8.29 -17.84 16.00
CA ALA A 132 -9.21 -17.43 14.96
C ALA A 132 -8.49 -16.78 13.77
N MET A 133 -7.50 -15.91 14.01
CA MET A 133 -6.69 -15.32 12.94
C MET A 133 -5.95 -16.38 12.13
N ARG A 134 -5.35 -17.36 12.81
CA ARG A 134 -4.66 -18.47 12.15
C ARG A 134 -5.64 -19.30 11.30
N ALA A 135 -6.80 -19.64 11.86
CA ALA A 135 -7.82 -20.39 11.14
C ALA A 135 -8.38 -19.62 9.92
N LEU A 136 -8.44 -18.28 9.98
CA LEU A 136 -8.80 -17.46 8.81
C LEU A 136 -7.73 -17.54 7.71
N VAL A 137 -6.45 -17.46 8.08
CA VAL A 137 -5.33 -17.64 7.13
C VAL A 137 -5.36 -19.04 6.51
N ASP A 138 -5.55 -20.08 7.33
CA ASP A 138 -5.61 -21.47 6.87
C ASP A 138 -6.79 -21.71 5.90
N ALA A 139 -7.86 -20.93 5.98
CA ALA A 139 -9.02 -21.02 5.09
C ALA A 139 -8.88 -20.15 3.82
N ALA A 140 -7.93 -19.22 3.77
CA ALA A 140 -7.83 -18.22 2.72
C ALA A 140 -7.16 -18.75 1.44
N ASP A 141 -7.71 -18.36 0.29
CA ASP A 141 -7.04 -18.56 -0.99
C ASP A 141 -5.98 -17.48 -1.26
N ILE A 142 -6.22 -16.27 -0.75
CA ILE A 142 -5.33 -15.12 -0.84
C ILE A 142 -5.27 -14.42 0.51
N VAL A 143 -4.07 -14.13 1.00
CA VAL A 143 -3.86 -13.20 2.11
C VAL A 143 -3.20 -11.94 1.57
N VAL A 144 -3.73 -10.78 1.93
CA VAL A 144 -3.14 -9.47 1.62
C VAL A 144 -2.71 -8.82 2.93
N GLU A 145 -1.47 -8.35 2.97
CA GLU A 145 -0.96 -7.57 4.11
C GLU A 145 -0.05 -6.44 3.63
N ALA A 146 -0.09 -5.33 4.36
CA ALA A 146 0.74 -4.15 4.09
C ALA A 146 1.48 -3.68 5.34
N SER A 147 1.92 -4.63 6.14
CA SER A 147 2.59 -4.41 7.41
C SER A 147 4.06 -4.80 7.31
N ARG A 148 4.87 -4.41 8.30
CA ARG A 148 6.21 -5.00 8.44
C ARG A 148 6.05 -6.51 8.64
N PRO A 149 6.82 -7.39 7.97
CA PRO A 149 6.65 -8.85 8.09
C PRO A 149 6.60 -9.35 9.54
N ARG A 150 7.38 -8.73 10.43
CA ARG A 150 7.41 -9.02 11.87
C ARG A 150 6.09 -8.73 12.62
N ALA A 151 5.20 -7.90 12.08
CA ALA A 151 3.95 -7.53 12.74
C ALA A 151 3.00 -8.72 12.82
N LEU A 152 2.75 -9.38 11.68
CA LEU A 152 1.90 -10.57 11.64
C LEU A 152 2.59 -11.80 12.26
N ALA A 153 3.91 -11.92 12.13
CA ALA A 153 4.67 -12.97 12.82
C ALA A 153 4.48 -12.92 14.35
N ARG A 154 4.38 -11.72 14.95
CA ARG A 154 4.06 -11.55 16.39
C ARG A 154 2.66 -12.04 16.77
N PHE A 155 1.75 -12.13 15.81
CA PHE A 155 0.41 -12.71 16.00
C PHE A 155 0.41 -14.23 15.79
N GLY A 156 1.55 -14.82 15.41
CA GLY A 156 1.67 -16.25 15.09
C GLY A 156 1.26 -16.60 13.66
N LEU A 157 1.24 -15.61 12.76
CA LEU A 157 0.93 -15.79 11.35
C LEU A 157 2.24 -15.78 10.55
N ASP A 158 2.58 -16.93 9.97
CA ASP A 158 3.80 -17.11 9.17
C ASP A 158 3.42 -17.22 7.69
N ALA A 159 3.96 -16.30 6.89
CA ALA A 159 3.68 -16.24 5.45
C ALA A 159 4.25 -17.44 4.70
N GLU A 160 5.44 -17.92 5.05
CA GLU A 160 6.07 -19.06 4.39
C GLU A 160 5.32 -20.35 4.72
N GLU A 161 4.84 -20.50 5.96
CA GLU A 161 4.01 -21.63 6.36
C GLU A 161 2.67 -21.64 5.58
N ALA A 162 2.01 -20.49 5.45
CA ALA A 162 0.78 -20.37 4.67
C ALA A 162 1.01 -20.67 3.17
N VAL A 163 2.11 -20.17 2.61
CA VAL A 163 2.49 -20.43 1.21
C VAL A 163 2.79 -21.92 0.99
N ALA A 164 3.51 -22.56 1.90
CA ALA A 164 3.75 -24.00 1.86
C ALA A 164 2.45 -24.82 1.96
N ALA A 165 1.42 -24.30 2.63
CA ALA A 165 0.09 -24.90 2.71
C ALA A 165 -0.79 -24.64 1.47
N GLY A 166 -0.35 -23.80 0.52
CA GLY A 166 -1.05 -23.54 -0.73
C GLY A 166 -1.62 -22.13 -0.89
N THR A 167 -1.48 -21.26 0.10
CA THR A 167 -2.05 -19.91 0.08
C THR A 167 -1.23 -18.95 -0.80
N THR A 168 -1.90 -18.11 -1.59
CA THR A 168 -1.26 -16.94 -2.20
C THR A 168 -1.10 -15.86 -1.13
N TRP A 169 0.12 -15.46 -0.81
CA TRP A 169 0.41 -14.39 0.15
C TRP A 169 0.94 -13.16 -0.58
N VAL A 170 0.28 -12.02 -0.40
CA VAL A 170 0.68 -10.74 -0.98
C VAL A 170 1.15 -9.82 0.13
N SER A 171 2.43 -9.47 0.07
CA SER A 171 3.06 -8.55 1.01
C SER A 171 3.37 -7.25 0.29
N ILE A 172 2.72 -6.16 0.72
CA ILE A 172 2.95 -4.83 0.18
C ILE A 172 3.77 -4.05 1.21
N THR A 173 5.00 -3.70 0.86
CA THR A 173 5.88 -2.95 1.77
C THR A 173 6.49 -1.76 1.05
N ALA A 174 6.98 -0.77 1.78
CA ALA A 174 7.57 0.40 1.15
C ALA A 174 8.83 0.06 0.31
N TYR A 175 9.69 -0.83 0.82
CA TYR A 175 11.02 -1.12 0.26
C TYR A 175 11.35 -2.62 0.19
N GLY A 176 10.36 -3.51 0.23
CA GLY A 176 10.51 -4.96 0.18
C GLY A 176 10.58 -5.61 1.58
N ARG A 177 10.19 -6.89 1.68
CA ARG A 177 10.08 -7.61 2.96
C ARG A 177 11.41 -7.78 3.70
N ALA A 178 12.53 -7.75 2.98
CA ALA A 178 13.86 -7.87 3.57
C ALA A 178 14.30 -6.62 4.34
N ARG A 179 13.59 -5.50 4.21
CA ARG A 179 13.88 -4.23 4.88
C ARG A 179 12.84 -3.93 5.94
N ASP A 180 13.24 -3.26 7.02
CA ASP A 180 12.34 -2.87 8.10
C ASP A 180 11.95 -1.38 8.02
N ARG A 181 12.12 -0.81 6.83
CA ARG A 181 11.87 0.60 6.53
C ARG A 181 10.39 0.86 6.29
N ILE A 182 9.87 1.91 6.93
CA ILE A 182 8.50 2.39 6.71
C ILE A 182 8.47 3.40 5.57
N GLY A 183 7.29 3.58 4.99
CA GLY A 183 7.01 4.60 4.00
C GLY A 183 5.51 4.70 3.74
N PHE A 184 5.11 5.84 3.21
CA PHE A 184 3.79 6.19 2.71
C PHE A 184 3.92 6.57 1.23
N GLY A 185 2.80 6.61 0.50
CA GLY A 185 2.82 6.78 -0.94
C GLY A 185 3.67 7.96 -1.42
N ASP A 186 3.59 9.11 -0.76
CA ASP A 186 4.32 10.33 -1.15
C ASP A 186 5.84 10.21 -0.97
N ASP A 187 6.31 9.84 0.23
CA ASP A 187 7.75 9.75 0.48
C ASP A 187 8.38 8.61 -0.31
N VAL A 188 7.65 7.52 -0.52
CA VAL A 188 8.12 6.40 -1.35
C VAL A 188 8.19 6.79 -2.82
N SER A 189 7.20 7.53 -3.33
CA SER A 189 7.23 8.02 -4.71
C SER A 189 8.42 8.95 -4.93
N ALA A 190 8.59 9.92 -4.03
CA ALA A 190 9.70 10.85 -4.09
C ALA A 190 11.05 10.12 -3.97
N ALA A 191 11.20 9.22 -3.01
CA ALA A 191 12.42 8.46 -2.81
C ALA A 191 12.79 7.57 -4.00
N ALA A 192 11.80 7.05 -4.74
CA ALA A 192 12.00 6.30 -5.97
C ALA A 192 12.34 7.18 -7.20
N GLY A 193 12.32 8.50 -7.04
CA GLY A 193 12.65 9.47 -8.09
C GLY A 193 11.44 10.06 -8.83
N LEU A 194 10.20 9.70 -8.44
CA LEU A 194 8.99 10.26 -9.02
C LEU A 194 8.64 11.58 -8.31
N VAL A 195 9.18 12.66 -8.84
CA VAL A 195 8.99 14.04 -8.33
C VAL A 195 8.65 14.94 -9.51
N CYS A 196 7.50 15.61 -9.45
CA CYS A 196 7.14 16.68 -10.37
C CYS A 196 7.95 17.94 -10.05
N ARG A 197 8.09 18.85 -11.02
CA ARG A 197 8.80 20.12 -10.80
C ARG A 197 8.00 21.28 -11.36
N GLU A 198 7.97 22.38 -10.62
CA GLU A 198 7.52 23.67 -11.14
C GLU A 198 8.55 24.25 -12.12
N PRO A 199 8.19 25.27 -12.92
CA PRO A 199 9.12 25.94 -13.83
C PRO A 199 10.38 26.52 -13.14
N ASP A 200 10.27 26.89 -11.86
CA ASP A 200 11.40 27.35 -11.02
C ASP A 200 12.18 26.21 -10.35
N LEU A 201 11.86 24.95 -10.74
CA LEU A 201 12.44 23.70 -10.27
C LEU A 201 12.04 23.26 -8.85
N ALA A 202 11.07 23.93 -8.23
CA ALA A 202 10.53 23.49 -6.94
C ALA A 202 9.92 22.08 -7.05
N PRO A 203 10.26 21.15 -6.14
CA PRO A 203 9.75 19.78 -6.20
C PRO A 203 8.29 19.70 -5.73
N LEU A 204 7.49 18.91 -6.44
CA LEU A 204 6.10 18.61 -6.14
C LEU A 204 5.86 17.10 -6.13
N PHE A 205 4.90 16.64 -5.33
CA PHE A 205 4.42 15.27 -5.44
C PHE A 205 3.71 15.05 -6.78
N CYS A 206 3.92 13.86 -7.37
CA CYS A 206 3.21 13.45 -8.56
C CYS A 206 1.92 12.76 -8.15
N GLY A 207 0.79 13.48 -8.21
CA GLY A 207 -0.49 12.96 -7.70
C GLY A 207 -0.52 12.80 -6.18
N ASP A 208 -1.61 12.21 -5.70
CA ASP A 208 -1.82 11.95 -4.26
C ASP A 208 -1.32 10.54 -3.93
N ALA A 209 -0.28 10.44 -3.10
CA ALA A 209 0.29 9.19 -2.60
C ALA A 209 0.50 8.12 -3.68
N ILE A 210 0.92 8.51 -4.89
CA ILE A 210 0.78 7.70 -6.12
C ILE A 210 1.39 6.29 -6.06
N ALA A 211 2.41 6.05 -5.21
CA ALA A 211 2.93 4.71 -4.99
C ALA A 211 1.86 3.74 -4.47
N ASP A 212 0.90 4.21 -3.67
CA ASP A 212 -0.17 3.39 -3.13
C ASP A 212 -1.08 2.80 -4.24
N PRO A 213 -1.74 3.62 -5.10
CA PRO A 213 -2.61 3.08 -6.15
C PRO A 213 -1.84 2.30 -7.22
N LEU A 214 -0.62 2.71 -7.58
CA LEU A 214 0.23 1.94 -8.50
C LEU A 214 0.51 0.54 -7.94
N THR A 215 0.91 0.48 -6.67
CA THR A 215 1.24 -0.80 -6.03
C THR A 215 0.01 -1.66 -5.79
N GLY A 216 -1.12 -1.08 -5.40
CA GLY A 216 -2.37 -1.81 -5.24
C GLY A 216 -2.85 -2.46 -6.55
N LEU A 217 -2.71 -1.76 -7.69
CA LEU A 217 -3.01 -2.30 -9.02
C LEU A 217 -2.07 -3.45 -9.39
N THR A 218 -0.76 -3.26 -9.24
CA THR A 218 0.23 -4.30 -9.52
C THR A 218 0.01 -5.53 -8.63
N ALA A 219 -0.21 -5.33 -7.33
CA ALA A 219 -0.47 -6.39 -6.38
C ALA A 219 -1.75 -7.17 -6.70
N ALA A 220 -2.83 -6.50 -7.12
CA ALA A 220 -4.06 -7.17 -7.55
C ALA A 220 -3.82 -8.06 -8.78
N ALA A 221 -3.06 -7.57 -9.76
CA ALA A 221 -2.72 -8.34 -10.95
C ALA A 221 -1.90 -9.60 -10.60
N LEU A 222 -0.94 -9.48 -9.69
CA LEU A 222 -0.15 -10.61 -9.19
C LEU A 222 -1.00 -11.61 -8.39
N ALA A 223 -1.84 -11.12 -7.48
CA ALA A 223 -2.76 -11.91 -6.66
C ALA A 223 -3.79 -12.71 -7.48
N ALA A 224 -4.15 -12.20 -8.66
CA ALA A 224 -5.03 -12.86 -9.63
C ALA A 224 -4.33 -13.98 -10.42
N THR A 225 -3.08 -14.33 -10.07
CA THR A 225 -2.32 -15.42 -10.71
C THR A 225 -1.80 -16.43 -9.69
N ALA A 226 -1.50 -17.64 -10.16
CA ALA A 226 -0.96 -18.72 -9.34
C ALA A 226 0.01 -19.61 -10.15
N PRO A 227 0.86 -20.41 -9.48
CA PRO A 227 1.72 -21.37 -10.16
C PRO A 227 0.93 -22.35 -11.05
N PRO A 228 1.45 -22.73 -12.23
CA PRO A 228 0.82 -23.77 -13.05
C PRO A 228 0.70 -25.09 -12.27
N GLY A 229 -0.53 -25.59 -12.13
CA GLY A 229 -0.82 -26.78 -11.32
C GLY A 229 -1.28 -26.49 -9.88
N GLY A 230 -1.40 -25.21 -9.50
CA GLY A 230 -1.79 -24.78 -8.16
C GLY A 230 -0.61 -24.68 -7.19
N GLY A 231 -0.91 -24.39 -5.92
CA GLY A 231 0.07 -24.16 -4.86
C GLY A 231 0.19 -22.69 -4.46
N GLY A 232 0.86 -22.46 -3.34
CA GLY A 232 1.03 -21.13 -2.79
C GLY A 232 2.14 -20.33 -3.47
N VAL A 233 2.08 -19.02 -3.35
CA VAL A 233 3.10 -18.10 -3.84
C VAL A 233 3.17 -16.90 -2.92
N LEU A 234 4.39 -16.49 -2.58
CA LEU A 234 4.65 -15.23 -1.88
C LEU A 234 4.98 -14.14 -2.92
N TRP A 235 4.11 -13.15 -3.03
CA TRP A 235 4.37 -11.91 -3.76
C TRP A 235 4.93 -10.86 -2.79
N ASP A 236 6.24 -10.63 -2.83
CA ASP A 236 6.88 -9.48 -2.19
C ASP A 236 6.83 -8.28 -3.16
N VAL A 237 5.98 -7.31 -2.85
CA VAL A 237 5.73 -6.14 -3.69
C VAL A 237 6.20 -4.89 -2.95
N ALA A 238 7.36 -4.37 -3.36
CA ALA A 238 7.89 -3.12 -2.84
C ALA A 238 7.28 -1.92 -3.60
N MET A 239 6.63 -1.01 -2.89
CA MET A 239 6.04 0.19 -3.49
C MET A 239 7.07 1.02 -4.26
N ALA A 240 8.26 1.17 -3.69
CA ALA A 240 9.33 1.89 -4.34
C ALA A 240 9.82 1.19 -5.63
N ASP A 241 9.69 -0.15 -5.76
CA ASP A 241 10.07 -0.89 -6.98
C ASP A 241 9.02 -0.69 -8.06
N VAL A 242 7.74 -0.72 -7.67
CA VAL A 242 6.62 -0.44 -8.57
C VAL A 242 6.74 0.97 -9.14
N VAL A 243 6.97 1.99 -8.31
CA VAL A 243 7.16 3.37 -8.80
C VAL A 243 8.36 3.45 -9.73
N ALA A 244 9.51 2.91 -9.32
CA ALA A 244 10.73 2.90 -10.13
C ALA A 244 10.53 2.25 -11.51
N ALA A 245 9.74 1.18 -11.60
CA ALA A 245 9.44 0.50 -12.86
C ALA A 245 8.56 1.34 -13.81
N THR A 246 7.84 2.35 -13.32
CA THR A 246 7.07 3.26 -14.17
C THR A 246 7.89 4.41 -14.76
N LEU A 247 9.10 4.64 -14.24
CA LEU A 247 9.96 5.74 -14.67
C LEU A 247 10.74 5.37 -15.95
N PRO A 248 10.88 6.30 -16.91
CA PRO A 248 11.64 6.05 -18.13
C PRO A 248 13.13 5.87 -17.83
N ALA A 249 13.80 5.11 -18.69
CA ALA A 249 15.25 4.99 -18.66
C ALA A 249 15.90 6.26 -19.25
N GLY A 250 16.18 7.26 -18.41
CA GLY A 250 16.90 8.48 -18.83
C GLY A 250 16.29 9.74 -18.23
N GLU A 251 16.68 10.90 -18.77
CA GLU A 251 16.00 12.15 -18.43
C GLU A 251 14.55 12.09 -18.92
N PRO A 252 13.57 12.35 -18.03
CA PRO A 252 12.18 12.40 -18.46
C PRO A 252 12.03 13.47 -19.54
N ALA A 253 11.35 13.13 -20.63
CA ALA A 253 10.97 14.11 -21.64
C ALA A 253 10.14 15.22 -20.96
N ALA A 254 10.31 16.47 -21.40
CA ALA A 254 9.48 17.56 -20.93
C ALA A 254 8.01 17.19 -21.17
N SER A 255 7.20 17.24 -20.11
CA SER A 255 5.76 17.07 -20.27
C SER A 255 5.23 18.25 -21.08
N PRO A 256 4.31 18.03 -22.03
CA PRO A 256 3.67 19.13 -22.75
C PRO A 256 3.00 20.07 -21.75
N GLU A 257 3.18 21.37 -21.94
CA GLU A 257 2.61 22.37 -21.05
C GLU A 257 1.08 22.33 -21.13
N ALA A 258 0.44 22.19 -19.97
CA ALA A 258 -1.01 22.35 -19.86
C ALA A 258 -1.31 23.84 -19.74
N VAL A 259 -1.95 24.41 -20.75
CA VAL A 259 -2.38 25.82 -20.77
C VAL A 259 -3.88 25.91 -20.58
N ARG A 260 -4.32 27.02 -19.97
CA ARG A 260 -5.74 27.27 -19.72
C ARG A 260 -6.34 28.14 -20.81
N HIS A 261 -7.27 27.59 -21.59
CA HIS A 261 -8.05 28.31 -22.60
C HIS A 261 -9.48 28.50 -22.10
N GLY A 262 -9.77 29.67 -21.52
CA GLY A 262 -11.04 29.94 -20.85
C GLY A 262 -11.20 29.06 -19.59
N ASP A 263 -12.21 28.20 -19.57
CA ASP A 263 -12.48 27.27 -18.46
C ASP A 263 -11.91 25.86 -18.67
N ALA A 264 -11.31 25.59 -19.84
CA ALA A 264 -10.72 24.30 -20.15
C ALA A 264 -9.19 24.32 -20.04
N TRP A 265 -8.63 23.23 -19.56
CA TRP A 265 -7.21 22.93 -19.69
C TRP A 265 -6.99 22.21 -21.03
N VAL A 266 -5.93 22.58 -21.74
CA VAL A 266 -5.50 21.91 -22.97
C VAL A 266 -4.00 21.64 -22.90
N LEU A 267 -3.57 20.50 -23.44
CA LEU A 267 -2.16 20.23 -23.69
C LEU A 267 -1.83 20.74 -25.10
N GLU A 268 -0.85 21.62 -25.22
CA GLU A 268 -0.35 22.04 -26.53
C GLU A 268 0.57 20.95 -27.08
N GLY A 269 0.10 20.24 -28.11
CA GLY A 269 0.91 19.30 -28.88
C GLY A 269 1.40 19.91 -30.20
N GLU A 270 2.37 19.28 -30.85
CA GLU A 270 2.94 19.74 -32.12
C GLU A 270 1.89 19.82 -33.25
N ASP A 271 0.92 18.91 -33.27
CA ASP A 271 -0.09 18.81 -34.33
C ASP A 271 -1.50 19.28 -33.94
N ALA A 272 -1.85 19.26 -32.64
CA ALA A 272 -3.16 19.68 -32.16
C ALA A 272 -3.18 19.95 -30.64
N ALA A 273 -4.05 20.87 -30.21
CA ALA A 273 -4.37 21.06 -28.80
C ALA A 273 -5.28 19.92 -28.32
N LEU A 274 -4.86 19.20 -27.28
CA LEU A 274 -5.62 18.10 -26.68
C LEU A 274 -6.38 18.59 -25.44
N PRO A 275 -7.72 18.50 -25.39
CA PRO A 275 -8.46 18.90 -24.20
C PRO A 275 -8.17 17.98 -23.02
N VAL A 276 -7.88 18.57 -21.87
CA VAL A 276 -7.74 17.87 -20.60
C VAL A 276 -9.12 17.77 -19.97
N ALA A 277 -9.60 16.53 -19.79
CA ALA A 277 -10.86 16.29 -19.11
C ALA A 277 -10.79 16.75 -17.65
N ALA A 278 -11.87 17.35 -17.17
CA ALA A 278 -11.99 17.64 -15.74
C ALA A 278 -11.98 16.32 -14.94
N PRO A 279 -11.32 16.27 -13.78
CA PRO A 279 -11.32 15.08 -12.96
C PRO A 279 -12.74 14.78 -12.47
N GLU A 280 -13.21 13.57 -12.74
CA GLU A 280 -14.48 13.08 -12.21
C GLU A 280 -14.24 12.29 -10.93
N ARG A 281 -14.95 12.65 -9.86
CA ARG A 281 -14.89 11.90 -8.62
C ARG A 281 -15.57 10.56 -8.81
N ARG A 282 -14.87 9.48 -8.45
CA ARG A 282 -15.47 8.15 -8.37
C ARG A 282 -16.37 8.08 -7.14
N GLU A 283 -17.62 7.67 -7.33
CA GLU A 283 -18.56 7.45 -6.22
C GLU A 283 -18.50 5.99 -5.72
N PRO A 284 -18.56 5.76 -4.40
CA PRO A 284 -18.61 4.42 -3.84
C PRO A 284 -19.92 3.72 -4.23
N ARG A 285 -19.85 2.40 -4.47
CA ARG A 285 -21.02 1.59 -4.85
C ARG A 285 -21.89 1.19 -3.65
N GLY A 286 -21.45 1.49 -2.44
CA GLY A 286 -22.13 1.17 -1.19
C GLY A 286 -21.36 1.72 -0.01
N LYS A 287 -21.82 1.40 1.20
CA LYS A 287 -21.12 1.75 2.45
C LYS A 287 -20.27 0.58 2.92
N ALA A 288 -19.06 0.87 3.38
CA ALA A 288 -18.26 -0.11 4.08
C ALA A 288 -18.93 -0.51 5.41
N PRO A 289 -18.79 -1.76 5.85
CA PRO A 289 -19.31 -2.20 7.14
C PRO A 289 -18.61 -1.48 8.30
N GLU A 290 -19.36 -1.32 9.40
CA GLU A 290 -18.77 -0.97 10.69
C GLU A 290 -17.73 -2.01 11.11
N MET A 291 -16.72 -1.55 11.85
CA MET A 291 -15.63 -2.39 12.32
C MET A 291 -16.15 -3.59 13.13
N GLY A 292 -15.86 -4.79 12.65
CA GLY A 292 -16.21 -6.05 13.31
C GLY A 292 -17.66 -6.48 13.16
N ARG A 293 -18.46 -5.76 12.35
CA ARG A 293 -19.88 -6.06 12.08
C ARG A 293 -20.14 -7.52 11.73
N ASP A 294 -19.20 -8.14 11.03
CA ASP A 294 -19.36 -9.46 10.43
C ASP A 294 -18.57 -10.56 11.16
N THR A 295 -17.96 -10.25 12.30
CA THR A 295 -17.05 -11.16 13.01
C THR A 295 -17.69 -12.51 13.30
N ALA A 296 -18.86 -12.53 13.95
CA ALA A 296 -19.54 -13.78 14.30
C ALA A 296 -19.97 -14.58 13.05
N ASP A 297 -20.56 -13.91 12.07
CA ASP A 297 -21.08 -14.55 10.84
C ASP A 297 -19.96 -15.17 9.99
N VAL A 298 -18.84 -14.46 9.84
CA VAL A 298 -17.70 -14.95 9.05
C VAL A 298 -17.06 -16.17 9.72
N LEU A 299 -16.82 -16.09 11.04
CA LEU A 299 -16.23 -17.21 11.78
C LEU A 299 -17.14 -18.43 11.75
N ALA A 300 -18.44 -18.25 12.00
CA ALA A 300 -19.43 -19.33 11.93
C ALA A 300 -19.53 -19.93 10.51
N GLY A 301 -19.57 -19.08 9.48
CA GLY A 301 -19.65 -19.50 8.08
C GLY A 301 -18.42 -20.26 7.58
N LEU A 302 -17.27 -20.09 8.23
CA LEU A 302 -16.03 -20.82 7.96
C LEU A 302 -15.81 -21.99 8.94
N GLY A 303 -16.73 -22.25 9.87
CA GLY A 303 -16.58 -23.29 10.89
C GLY A 303 -15.48 -23.00 11.92
N ILE A 304 -15.05 -21.75 12.04
CA ILE A 304 -14.02 -21.32 13.00
C ILE A 304 -14.70 -21.12 14.36
N THR A 305 -14.46 -22.05 15.27
CA THR A 305 -14.99 -21.99 16.64
C THR A 305 -14.03 -21.23 17.54
N VAL A 306 -14.52 -20.16 18.14
CA VAL A 306 -13.83 -19.42 19.21
C VAL A 306 -14.57 -19.79 20.51
N PRO A 307 -13.87 -20.28 21.56
CA PRO A 307 -14.47 -20.67 22.84
C PRO A 307 -15.37 -19.61 23.50
#